data_AF-A0A8T5H3I9-F1
#
_entry.id   AF-A0A8T5H3I9-F1
#
_cell.length_a   1.000
_cell.length_b   1.000
_cell.length_c   1.000
_cell.angle_alpha   90.00
_cell.angle_beta   90.00
_cell.angle_gamma   90.00
#
_symmetry.space_group_name_H-M   'P 1'
#
loop_
_entity.id
_entity.type
_entity.pdbx_description
1 polymer ?
#
loop_
_entity_poly.entity_id
_entity_poly.type
_entity_poly.pdbx_seq_one_letter_code
_entity_poly.pdbx_strand_id
1 'polypeptide(L)'
;MGKHIVSFLRSFKFKTTYWFQLLHDAAFLGIILGFFTWFGRALENRSINLFQGNTPEQIQQLLLTAPEQVAPLVGNLRIFLVILVVGVIGLLLMTYLLYVLSRLGIWNKLVHNKWSYKPFGKWLILHLALIFPLLGIGLIYLILKILLGLIIQAVFTANSLWYFAHQDGITIALTSINGMISLFLSLFVLAYLFHVYRDFVQRKKVWESIGKGFSVFRNVKVLFSTVGFATLIAIVITLIFFPIQKVLFTSPGLLSFLQIVVVLLYISWVRQYFFITHGHN
;
A
#
# COMPACT_ATOMS: atom_id res chain seq x y z
N MET A 1 29.03 10.43 -17.44
CA MET A 1 27.61 10.20 -17.09
C MET A 1 27.56 9.47 -15.74
N GLY A 2 26.87 10.00 -14.73
CA GLY A 2 26.87 9.40 -13.38
C GLY A 2 26.28 7.99 -13.38
N LYS A 3 26.86 7.06 -12.62
CA LYS A 3 26.42 5.64 -12.54
C LYS A 3 24.90 5.51 -12.28
N HIS A 4 24.31 6.43 -11.52
CA HIS A 4 22.87 6.45 -11.23
C HIS A 4 21.99 6.72 -12.46
N ILE A 5 22.41 7.61 -13.37
CA ILE A 5 21.66 7.91 -14.59
C ILE A 5 21.67 6.69 -15.52
N VAL A 6 22.80 6.00 -15.62
CA VAL A 6 22.90 4.76 -16.41
C VAL A 6 22.00 3.67 -15.83
N SER A 7 21.98 3.48 -14.50
CA SER A 7 21.08 2.54 -13.84
C SER A 7 19.60 2.91 -14.02
N PHE A 8 19.28 4.20 -13.98
CA PHE A 8 17.94 4.72 -14.24
C PHE A 8 17.49 4.44 -15.68
N LEU A 9 18.30 4.76 -16.69
CA LEU A 9 17.94 4.46 -18.08
C LEU A 9 17.81 2.95 -18.34
N ARG A 10 18.64 2.14 -17.66
CA ARG A 10 18.57 0.67 -17.76
C ARG A 10 17.30 0.10 -17.13
N SER A 11 16.67 0.78 -16.16
CA SER A 11 15.46 0.27 -15.50
C SER A 11 14.24 0.23 -16.42
N PHE A 12 14.23 1.01 -17.50
CA PHE A 12 13.19 0.97 -18.54
C PHE A 12 13.32 -0.20 -19.52
N LYS A 13 14.38 -1.02 -19.40
CA LYS A 13 14.45 -2.28 -20.13
C LYS A 13 13.53 -3.31 -19.45
N PHE A 14 12.28 -3.38 -19.90
CA PHE A 14 11.26 -4.30 -19.40
C PHE A 14 11.56 -5.76 -19.78
N LYS A 15 12.51 -6.36 -19.07
CA LYS A 15 12.90 -7.77 -19.24
C LYS A 15 11.78 -8.71 -18.78
N THR A 16 11.90 -10.00 -19.09
CA THR A 16 10.98 -11.05 -18.61
C THR A 16 10.77 -11.02 -17.08
N THR A 17 11.81 -10.67 -16.31
CA THR A 17 11.71 -10.50 -14.86
C THR A 17 10.77 -9.36 -14.45
N TYR A 18 10.66 -8.28 -15.21
CA TYR A 18 9.71 -7.19 -14.96
C TYR A 18 8.27 -7.69 -15.08
N TRP A 19 7.96 -8.30 -16.22
CA TRP A 19 6.63 -8.82 -16.51
C TRP A 19 6.20 -9.90 -15.52
N PHE A 20 7.12 -10.78 -15.12
CA PHE A 20 6.86 -11.75 -14.05
C PHE A 20 6.43 -11.06 -12.75
N GLN A 21 7.14 -10.02 -12.31
CA GLN A 21 6.79 -9.29 -11.09
C GLN A 21 5.42 -8.63 -11.18
N LEU A 22 5.16 -7.95 -12.31
CA LEU A 22 3.90 -7.26 -12.55
C LEU A 22 2.73 -8.23 -12.57
N LEU A 23 2.82 -9.31 -13.36
CA LEU A 23 1.76 -10.32 -13.45
C LEU A 23 1.55 -11.03 -12.12
N HIS A 24 2.62 -11.30 -11.36
CA HIS A 24 2.52 -11.90 -10.04
C HIS A 24 1.83 -10.95 -9.04
N ASP A 25 2.14 -9.65 -9.07
CA ASP A 25 1.49 -8.63 -8.24
C ASP A 25 0.00 -8.47 -8.65
N ALA A 26 -0.29 -8.44 -9.94
CA ALA A 26 -1.65 -8.34 -10.48
C ALA A 26 -2.51 -9.56 -10.16
N ALA A 27 -1.99 -10.77 -10.32
CA ALA A 27 -2.69 -12.01 -9.97
C ALA A 27 -2.97 -12.06 -8.46
N PHE A 28 -1.98 -11.72 -7.64
CA PHE A 28 -2.15 -11.64 -6.18
C PHE A 28 -3.25 -10.65 -5.78
N LEU A 29 -3.21 -9.44 -6.34
CA LEU A 29 -4.20 -8.40 -6.04
C LEU A 29 -5.59 -8.79 -6.56
N GLY A 30 -5.68 -9.38 -7.75
CA GLY A 30 -6.94 -9.88 -8.32
C GLY A 30 -7.59 -10.97 -7.46
N ILE A 31 -6.80 -11.92 -6.95
CA ILE A 31 -7.29 -12.95 -6.03
C ILE A 31 -7.84 -12.33 -4.74
N ILE A 32 -7.11 -11.39 -4.14
CA ILE A 32 -7.57 -10.69 -2.93
C ILE A 32 -8.86 -9.91 -3.20
N LEU A 33 -8.89 -9.09 -4.24
CA LEU A 33 -10.08 -8.31 -4.59
C LEU A 33 -11.28 -9.23 -4.85
N GLY A 34 -11.06 -10.37 -5.52
CA GLY A 34 -12.09 -11.39 -5.73
C GLY A 34 -12.67 -11.91 -4.42
N PHE A 35 -11.82 -12.31 -3.47
CA PHE A 35 -12.26 -12.79 -2.16
C PHE A 35 -12.98 -11.72 -1.33
N PHE A 36 -12.46 -10.50 -1.29
CA PHE A 36 -13.10 -9.39 -0.57
C PHE A 36 -14.47 -9.04 -1.18
N THR A 37 -14.56 -8.99 -2.51
CA THR A 37 -15.83 -8.72 -3.20
C THR A 37 -16.84 -9.82 -2.96
N TRP A 38 -16.40 -11.08 -3.06
CA TRP A 38 -17.26 -12.24 -2.79
C TRP A 38 -17.76 -12.25 -1.35
N PHE A 39 -16.88 -12.03 -0.37
CA PHE A 39 -17.25 -12.01 1.04
C PHE A 39 -18.16 -10.83 1.38
N GLY A 40 -17.88 -9.64 0.82
CA GLY A 40 -18.73 -8.46 0.97
C GLY A 40 -20.16 -8.72 0.47
N ARG A 41 -20.30 -9.29 -0.73
CA ARG A 41 -21.61 -9.70 -1.26
C ARG A 41 -22.29 -10.78 -0.42
N ALA A 42 -21.53 -11.74 0.10
CA ALA A 42 -22.08 -12.77 0.98
C ALA A 42 -22.65 -12.18 2.28
N LEU A 43 -21.96 -11.19 2.87
CA LEU A 43 -22.42 -10.46 4.04
C LEU A 43 -23.63 -9.57 3.73
N GLU A 44 -23.63 -8.88 2.59
CA GLU A 44 -24.75 -8.07 2.12
C GLU A 44 -26.02 -8.93 1.97
N ASN A 45 -25.93 -10.06 1.27
CA ASN A 45 -27.05 -10.99 1.10
C ASN A 45 -27.54 -11.55 2.45
N ARG A 46 -26.62 -11.87 3.37
CA ARG A 46 -26.96 -12.30 4.74
C ARG A 46 -27.68 -11.19 5.51
N SER A 47 -27.22 -9.95 5.37
CA SER A 47 -27.82 -8.77 6.02
C SER A 47 -29.25 -8.54 5.51
N ILE A 48 -29.47 -8.57 4.20
CA ILE A 48 -30.79 -8.43 3.59
C ILE A 48 -31.76 -9.49 4.13
N ASN A 49 -31.31 -10.75 4.21
CA ASN A 49 -32.11 -11.85 4.76
C ASN A 49 -32.39 -11.69 6.26
N LEU A 50 -31.43 -11.12 7.01
CA LEU A 50 -31.55 -10.91 8.45
C LEU A 50 -32.57 -9.82 8.78
N PHE A 51 -32.54 -8.71 8.04
CA PHE A 51 -33.48 -7.61 8.23
C PHE A 51 -34.82 -7.84 7.51
N GLN A 52 -34.91 -8.82 6.61
CA GLN A 52 -36.11 -9.10 5.80
C GLN A 52 -36.64 -7.86 5.05
N GLY A 53 -35.75 -6.94 4.69
CA GLY A 53 -36.12 -5.65 4.07
C GLY A 53 -36.61 -4.57 5.04
N ASN A 54 -36.68 -4.84 6.35
CA ASN A 54 -37.02 -3.82 7.35
C ASN A 54 -35.87 -2.83 7.54
N THR A 55 -36.20 -1.55 7.74
CA THR A 55 -35.22 -0.52 8.08
C THR A 55 -34.82 -0.62 9.55
N PRO A 56 -33.66 -0.05 9.95
CA PRO A 56 -33.26 0.00 11.36
C PRO A 56 -34.33 0.61 12.28
N GLU A 57 -35.07 1.61 11.80
CA GLU A 57 -36.14 2.28 12.54
C GLU A 57 -37.35 1.37 12.73
N GLN A 58 -37.70 0.57 11.72
CA GLN A 58 -38.78 -0.42 11.81
C GLN A 58 -38.42 -1.54 12.79
N ILE A 59 -37.17 -1.99 12.78
CA ILE A 59 -36.66 -2.97 13.75
C ILE A 59 -36.71 -2.39 15.18
N GLN A 60 -36.34 -1.12 15.34
CA GLN A 60 -36.41 -0.43 16.63
C GLN A 60 -37.85 -0.30 17.14
N GLN A 61 -38.80 0.01 16.25
CA GLN A 61 -40.22 0.06 16.60
C GLN A 61 -40.75 -1.32 17.00
N LEU A 62 -40.40 -2.38 16.25
CA LEU A 62 -40.78 -3.77 16.58
C LEU A 62 -40.21 -4.23 17.93
N LEU A 63 -39.00 -3.80 18.30
CA LEU A 63 -38.42 -4.06 19.61
C LEU A 63 -39.23 -3.44 20.76
N LEU A 64 -39.84 -2.27 20.52
CA LEU A 64 -40.64 -1.56 21.52
C LEU A 64 -42.09 -2.07 21.58
N THR A 65 -42.65 -2.52 20.45
CA THR A 65 -44.07 -2.87 20.35
C THR A 65 -44.35 -4.38 20.37
N ALA A 66 -43.41 -5.22 19.93
CA ALA A 66 -43.59 -6.68 19.81
C ALA A 66 -42.26 -7.44 19.97
N PRO A 67 -41.62 -7.40 21.15
CA PRO A 67 -40.28 -7.95 21.38
C PRO A 67 -40.18 -9.47 21.12
N GLU A 68 -41.27 -10.22 21.32
CA GLU A 68 -41.41 -11.64 21.01
C GLU A 68 -41.08 -11.95 19.52
N GLN A 69 -41.51 -11.07 18.61
CA GLN A 69 -41.27 -11.22 17.17
C GLN A 69 -39.81 -10.92 16.78
N VAL A 70 -39.06 -10.28 17.68
CA VAL A 70 -37.65 -9.92 17.48
C VAL A 70 -36.69 -10.95 18.07
N ALA A 71 -37.17 -11.89 18.91
CA ALA A 71 -36.32 -12.94 19.47
C ALA A 71 -35.55 -13.78 18.41
N PRO A 72 -36.16 -14.18 17.26
CA PRO A 72 -35.43 -14.87 16.19
C PRO A 72 -34.38 -13.98 15.50
N LEU A 73 -34.62 -12.67 15.41
CA LEU A 73 -33.68 -11.70 14.85
C LEU A 73 -32.40 -11.65 15.68
N VAL A 74 -32.50 -11.61 17.01
CA VAL A 74 -31.35 -11.57 17.93
C VAL A 74 -30.47 -12.82 17.77
N GLY A 75 -31.08 -14.00 17.64
CA GLY A 75 -30.36 -15.25 17.39
C GLY A 75 -29.61 -15.24 16.07
N ASN A 76 -30.26 -14.79 14.98
CA ASN A 76 -29.64 -14.65 13.67
C ASN A 76 -28.55 -13.57 13.65
N LEU A 77 -28.73 -12.49 14.41
CA LEU A 77 -27.74 -11.42 14.55
C LEU A 77 -26.45 -11.93 15.19
N ARG A 78 -26.56 -12.76 16.24
CA ARG A 78 -25.39 -13.38 16.87
C ARG A 78 -24.61 -14.23 15.88
N ILE A 79 -25.29 -15.07 15.09
CA ILE A 79 -24.64 -15.91 14.08
C ILE A 79 -24.00 -15.05 13.00
N PHE A 80 -24.70 -14.01 12.52
CA PHE A 80 -24.17 -13.06 11.56
C PHE A 80 -22.88 -12.38 12.07
N LEU A 81 -22.87 -11.89 13.31
CA LEU A 81 -21.70 -11.27 13.92
C LEU A 81 -20.53 -12.24 14.04
N VAL A 82 -20.80 -13.51 14.40
CA VAL A 82 -19.75 -14.55 14.43
C VAL A 82 -19.18 -14.79 13.03
N ILE A 83 -20.02 -14.93 12.01
CA ILE A 83 -19.59 -15.10 10.61
C ILE A 83 -18.77 -13.88 10.15
N LEU A 84 -19.22 -12.67 10.48
CA LEU A 84 -18.53 -11.43 10.16
C LEU A 84 -17.12 -11.42 10.78
N VAL A 85 -17.01 -11.62 12.10
CA VAL A 85 -15.72 -11.57 12.82
C VAL A 85 -14.79 -12.67 12.33
N VAL A 86 -15.25 -13.93 12.29
CA VAL A 86 -14.44 -15.07 11.84
C VAL A 86 -14.04 -14.90 10.37
N GLY A 87 -14.95 -14.43 9.52
CA GLY A 87 -14.68 -14.20 8.10
C GLY A 87 -13.68 -13.07 7.87
N VAL A 88 -13.78 -11.96 8.61
CA VAL A 88 -12.79 -10.87 8.57
C VAL A 88 -11.42 -11.36 9.02
N ILE A 89 -11.33 -12.08 10.15
CA ILE A 89 -10.06 -12.66 10.63
C ILE A 89 -9.48 -13.63 9.59
N GLY A 90 -10.31 -14.51 9.03
CA GLY A 90 -9.92 -15.46 7.99
C GLY A 90 -9.39 -14.76 6.74
N LEU A 91 -10.07 -13.71 6.26
CA LEU A 91 -9.63 -12.90 5.13
C LEU A 91 -8.31 -12.19 5.40
N LEU A 92 -8.12 -11.62 6.60
CA LEU A 92 -6.87 -10.98 6.99
C LEU A 92 -5.71 -11.97 7.01
N LEU A 93 -5.91 -13.15 7.62
CA LEU A 93 -4.91 -14.23 7.65
C LEU A 93 -4.58 -14.73 6.24
N MET A 94 -5.59 -14.98 5.41
CA MET A 94 -5.40 -15.40 4.02
C MET A 94 -4.64 -14.33 3.21
N THR A 95 -5.02 -13.06 3.34
CA THR A 95 -4.35 -11.94 2.67
C THR A 95 -2.89 -11.84 3.09
N TYR A 96 -2.62 -11.99 4.39
CA TYR A 96 -1.27 -12.02 4.93
C TYR A 96 -0.43 -13.19 4.37
N LEU A 97 -0.98 -14.41 4.37
CA LEU A 97 -0.30 -15.59 3.83
C LEU A 97 -0.01 -15.46 2.33
N LEU A 98 -1.01 -14.99 1.56
CA LEU A 98 -0.85 -14.73 0.14
C LEU A 98 0.19 -13.63 -0.13
N TYR A 99 0.24 -12.58 0.71
CA TYR A 99 1.22 -11.50 0.58
C TYR A 99 2.63 -12.04 0.78
N VAL A 100 2.82 -12.84 1.83
CA VAL A 100 4.10 -13.50 2.14
C VAL A 100 4.54 -14.41 1.00
N LEU A 101 3.61 -15.21 0.47
CA LEU A 101 3.85 -16.08 -0.68
C LEU A 101 4.25 -15.27 -1.92
N SER A 102 3.59 -14.14 -2.15
CA SER A 102 3.89 -13.21 -3.24
C SER A 102 5.28 -12.59 -3.13
N ARG A 103 5.68 -12.17 -1.93
CA ARG A 103 7.04 -11.66 -1.69
C ARG A 103 8.09 -12.75 -1.89
N LEU A 104 7.86 -13.95 -1.36
CA LEU A 104 8.73 -15.12 -1.61
C LEU A 104 8.86 -15.34 -3.14
N GLY A 105 7.73 -15.32 -3.86
CA GLY A 105 7.58 -15.40 -5.33
C GLY A 105 8.60 -14.56 -6.07
N ILE A 106 8.41 -13.27 -5.87
CA ILE A 106 9.10 -12.22 -6.60
C ILE A 106 10.58 -12.20 -6.26
N TRP A 107 10.94 -12.24 -4.97
CA TRP A 107 12.32 -12.04 -4.56
C TRP A 107 13.21 -13.25 -4.86
N ASN A 108 12.68 -14.48 -4.80
CA ASN A 108 13.42 -15.64 -5.27
C ASN A 108 13.73 -15.54 -6.77
N LYS A 109 12.75 -15.10 -7.59
CA LYS A 109 12.96 -14.93 -9.03
C LYS A 109 13.98 -13.82 -9.34
N LEU A 110 13.89 -12.67 -8.65
CA LEU A 110 14.83 -11.55 -8.80
C LEU A 110 16.27 -11.93 -8.49
N VAL A 111 16.48 -12.69 -7.41
CA VAL A 111 17.81 -13.15 -6.97
C VAL A 111 18.23 -14.46 -7.66
N HIS A 112 17.42 -15.00 -8.58
CA HIS A 112 17.68 -16.24 -9.32
C HIS A 112 17.80 -17.48 -8.42
N ASN A 113 17.17 -17.47 -7.24
CA ASN A 113 17.06 -18.63 -6.37
C ASN A 113 15.94 -19.56 -6.84
N LYS A 114 16.17 -20.88 -6.75
CA LYS A 114 15.12 -21.87 -7.03
C LYS A 114 13.94 -21.71 -6.07
N TRP A 115 12.73 -21.88 -6.59
CA TRP A 115 11.52 -21.87 -5.78
C TRP A 115 11.56 -22.98 -4.73
N SER A 116 11.25 -22.63 -3.48
CA SER A 116 11.14 -23.61 -2.39
C SER A 116 10.17 -23.09 -1.33
N TYR A 117 9.32 -23.98 -0.82
CA TYR A 117 8.40 -23.70 0.29
C TYR A 117 9.07 -23.79 1.66
N LYS A 118 10.22 -24.46 1.79
CA LYS A 118 10.96 -24.62 3.04
C LYS A 118 11.18 -23.29 3.80
N PRO A 119 11.57 -22.16 3.15
CA PRO A 119 11.75 -20.89 3.85
C PRO A 119 10.44 -20.14 4.17
N PHE A 120 9.26 -20.64 3.82
CA PHE A 120 7.99 -19.91 4.00
C PHE A 120 7.75 -19.49 5.46
N GLY A 121 7.99 -20.39 6.42
CA GLY A 121 7.87 -20.06 7.85
C GLY A 121 8.80 -18.91 8.27
N LYS A 122 10.05 -18.88 7.76
CA LYS A 122 10.97 -17.78 8.03
C LYS A 122 10.50 -16.46 7.40
N TRP A 123 9.84 -16.51 6.25
CA TRP A 123 9.24 -15.34 5.64
C TRP A 123 8.05 -14.81 6.43
N LEU A 124 7.25 -15.67 7.07
CA LEU A 124 6.21 -15.23 8.00
C LEU A 124 6.83 -14.50 9.18
N ILE A 125 7.87 -15.08 9.80
CA ILE A 125 8.56 -14.46 10.93
C ILE A 125 9.17 -13.11 10.50
N LEU A 126 9.75 -13.01 9.30
CA LEU A 126 10.27 -11.74 8.78
C LEU A 126 9.19 -10.66 8.73
N HIS A 127 8.01 -10.97 8.19
CA HIS A 127 6.94 -9.99 8.04
C HIS A 127 6.35 -9.56 9.38
N LEU A 128 6.22 -10.49 10.34
CA LEU A 128 5.85 -10.14 11.71
C LEU A 128 6.93 -9.26 12.37
N ALA A 129 8.21 -9.62 12.22
CA ALA A 129 9.32 -8.87 12.79
C ALA A 129 9.47 -7.48 12.16
N LEU A 130 9.09 -7.31 10.88
CA LEU A 130 9.09 -6.03 10.18
C LEU A 130 8.05 -5.04 10.72
N ILE A 131 7.04 -5.49 11.47
CA ILE A 131 6.06 -4.58 12.10
C ILE A 131 6.78 -3.57 13.02
N PHE A 132 7.73 -4.04 13.85
CA PHE A 132 8.46 -3.17 14.78
C PHE A 132 9.27 -2.05 14.10
N PRO A 133 10.19 -2.33 13.15
CA PRO A 133 10.92 -1.26 12.47
C PRO A 133 10.01 -0.40 11.60
N LEU A 134 8.94 -0.95 11.01
CA LEU A 134 7.98 -0.15 10.25
C LEU A 134 7.18 0.80 11.14
N LEU A 135 6.80 0.39 12.35
CA LEU A 135 6.18 1.28 13.33
C LEU A 135 7.14 2.40 13.75
N GLY A 136 8.42 2.08 13.98
CA GLY A 136 9.45 3.08 14.28
C GLY A 136 9.64 4.08 13.13
N ILE A 137 9.76 3.61 11.89
CA ILE A 137 9.85 4.46 10.70
C ILE A 137 8.55 5.26 10.53
N GLY A 138 7.39 4.67 10.80
CA GLY A 138 6.08 5.31 10.75
C GLY A 138 5.92 6.43 11.78
N LEU A 139 6.49 6.26 12.99
CA LEU A 139 6.54 7.31 14.00
C LEU A 139 7.42 8.47 13.54
N ILE A 140 8.62 8.18 13.02
CA ILE A 140 9.52 9.20 12.45
C ILE A 140 8.82 9.92 11.29
N TYR A 141 8.15 9.18 10.40
CA TYR A 141 7.35 9.71 9.31
C TYR A 141 6.29 10.69 9.82
N LEU A 142 5.54 10.32 10.86
CA LEU A 142 4.48 11.15 11.44
C LEU A 142 5.06 12.44 12.03
N ILE A 143 6.16 12.33 12.79
CA ILE A 143 6.85 13.48 13.37
C ILE A 143 7.34 14.43 12.27
N LEU A 144 8.03 13.91 11.25
CA LEU A 144 8.53 14.72 10.13
C LEU A 144 7.38 15.40 9.37
N LYS A 145 6.27 14.70 9.15
CA LYS A 145 5.08 15.25 8.50
C LYS A 145 4.46 16.38 9.30
N ILE A 146 4.33 16.23 10.62
CA ILE A 146 3.81 17.27 11.51
C ILE A 146 4.76 18.48 11.52
N LEU A 147 6.07 18.26 11.70
CA LEU A 147 7.05 19.33 11.73
C LEU A 147 7.08 20.12 10.42
N LEU A 148 7.12 19.43 9.27
CA LEU A 148 7.07 20.09 7.96
C LEU A 148 5.76 20.84 7.77
N GLY A 149 4.62 20.26 8.17
CA GLY A 149 3.32 20.93 8.13
C GLY A 149 3.30 22.23 8.94
N LEU A 150 3.82 22.20 10.17
CA LEU A 150 3.92 23.38 11.04
C LEU A 150 4.83 24.45 10.45
N ILE A 151 5.98 24.07 9.88
CA ILE A 151 6.91 25.01 9.23
C ILE A 151 6.23 25.68 8.04
N ILE A 152 5.60 24.90 7.16
CA ILE A 152 4.96 25.46 5.96
C ILE A 152 3.78 26.35 6.35
N GLN A 153 2.97 25.94 7.34
CA GLN A 153 1.89 26.78 7.87
C GLN A 153 2.43 28.09 8.44
N ALA A 154 3.47 28.04 9.27
CA ALA A 154 4.09 29.23 9.86
C ALA A 154 4.60 30.21 8.78
N VAL A 155 5.19 29.70 7.70
CA VAL A 155 5.64 30.51 6.55
C VAL A 155 4.47 31.23 5.88
N PHE A 156 3.35 30.55 5.65
CA PHE A 156 2.19 31.15 4.99
C PHE A 156 1.37 32.08 5.90
N THR A 157 1.35 31.85 7.21
CA THR A 157 0.64 32.70 8.18
C THR A 157 1.45 33.91 8.65
N ALA A 158 2.73 34.01 8.29
CA ALA A 158 3.60 35.13 8.67
C ALA A 158 3.09 36.48 8.11
N ASN A 159 2.33 36.47 7.02
CA ASN A 159 1.63 37.65 6.50
C ASN A 159 0.12 37.38 6.47
N SER A 160 -0.58 37.84 7.52
CA SER A 160 -2.01 37.58 7.72
C SER A 160 -2.89 38.12 6.58
N LEU A 161 -2.59 39.30 6.04
CA LEU A 161 -3.34 39.90 4.93
C LEU A 161 -3.17 39.08 3.65
N TRP A 162 -1.96 38.62 3.35
CA TRP A 162 -1.71 37.78 2.18
C TRP A 162 -2.36 36.40 2.31
N TYR A 163 -2.35 35.83 3.52
CA TYR A 163 -2.97 34.54 3.82
C TYR A 163 -4.48 34.55 3.54
N PHE A 164 -5.21 35.55 4.06
CA PHE A 164 -6.65 35.66 3.82
C PHE A 164 -6.99 35.93 2.36
N ALA A 165 -6.17 36.72 1.65
CA ALA A 165 -6.38 37.01 0.23
C ALA A 165 -6.17 35.79 -0.70
N HIS A 166 -5.38 34.78 -0.27
CA HIS A 166 -5.02 33.63 -1.11
C HIS A 166 -5.32 32.28 -0.45
N GLN A 167 -6.29 32.23 0.46
CA GLN A 167 -6.56 31.05 1.31
C GLN A 167 -6.75 29.75 0.50
N ASP A 168 -7.46 29.80 -0.62
CA ASP A 168 -7.68 28.63 -1.48
C ASP A 168 -6.39 28.15 -2.14
N GLY A 169 -5.59 29.08 -2.67
CA GLY A 169 -4.30 28.77 -3.28
C GLY A 169 -3.30 28.18 -2.28
N ILE A 170 -3.28 28.71 -1.05
CA ILE A 170 -2.46 28.21 0.06
C ILE A 170 -2.91 26.81 0.46
N THR A 171 -4.22 26.57 0.55
CA THR A 171 -4.77 25.25 0.89
C THR A 171 -4.37 24.21 -0.16
N ILE A 172 -4.52 24.53 -1.45
CA ILE A 172 -4.11 23.65 -2.56
C ILE A 172 -2.60 23.38 -2.51
N ALA A 173 -1.78 24.40 -2.28
CA ALA A 173 -0.33 24.26 -2.17
C ALA A 173 0.06 23.37 -0.99
N LEU A 174 -0.53 23.58 0.19
CA LEU A 174 -0.30 22.77 1.39
C LEU A 174 -0.67 21.30 1.16
N THR A 175 -1.85 21.02 0.61
CA THR A 175 -2.28 19.65 0.29
C THR A 175 -1.34 18.99 -0.72
N SER A 176 -0.90 19.72 -1.73
CA SER A 176 0.02 19.22 -2.76
C SER A 176 1.40 18.89 -2.19
N ILE A 177 1.98 19.81 -1.40
CA ILE A 177 3.28 19.60 -0.74
C ILE A 177 3.20 18.41 0.23
N ASN A 178 2.14 18.32 1.01
CA ASN A 178 1.92 17.22 1.93
C ASN A 178 1.81 15.86 1.20
N GLY A 179 1.13 15.85 0.06
CA GLY A 179 1.06 14.68 -0.83
C GLY A 179 2.43 14.27 -1.36
N MET A 180 3.23 15.23 -1.83
CA MET A 180 4.60 14.99 -2.31
C MET A 180 5.51 14.45 -1.21
N ILE A 181 5.47 15.04 0.00
CA ILE A 181 6.24 14.55 1.16
C ILE A 181 5.81 13.13 1.51
N SER A 182 4.50 12.86 1.57
CA SER A 182 3.96 11.54 1.87
C SER A 182 4.42 10.48 0.87
N LEU A 183 4.38 10.80 -0.43
CA LEU A 183 4.87 9.95 -1.50
C LEU A 183 6.38 9.71 -1.38
N PHE A 184 7.17 10.77 -1.22
CA PHE A 184 8.62 10.71 -1.10
C PHE A 184 9.04 9.81 0.06
N LEU A 185 8.45 10.00 1.24
CA LEU A 185 8.72 9.17 2.41
C LEU A 185 8.21 7.73 2.25
N SER A 186 7.09 7.50 1.57
CA SER A 186 6.62 6.14 1.26
C SER A 186 7.61 5.37 0.39
N LEU A 187 8.29 6.06 -0.53
CA LEU A 187 9.36 5.46 -1.35
C LEU A 187 10.60 5.12 -0.52
N PHE A 188 10.91 5.86 0.55
CA PHE A 188 11.95 5.47 1.52
C PHE A 188 11.60 4.15 2.23
N VAL A 189 10.34 4.00 2.66
CA VAL A 189 9.86 2.76 3.28
C VAL A 189 9.98 1.59 2.30
N LEU A 190 9.58 1.78 1.04
CA LEU A 190 9.73 0.75 0.01
C LEU A 190 11.20 0.40 -0.25
N ALA A 191 12.09 1.39 -0.34
CA ALA A 191 13.53 1.16 -0.50
C ALA A 191 14.11 0.33 0.66
N TYR A 192 13.75 0.65 1.90
CA TYR A 192 14.11 -0.14 3.07
C TYR A 192 13.60 -1.59 2.96
N LEU A 193 12.31 -1.78 2.69
CA LEU A 193 11.69 -3.10 2.55
C LEU A 193 12.35 -3.93 1.44
N PHE A 194 12.64 -3.32 0.30
CA PHE A 194 13.31 -3.98 -0.83
C PHE A 194 14.72 -4.44 -0.45
N HIS A 195 15.44 -3.64 0.34
CA HIS A 195 16.75 -4.03 0.83
C HIS A 195 16.68 -5.20 1.82
N VAL A 196 15.74 -5.16 2.76
CA VAL A 196 15.49 -6.26 3.72
C VAL A 196 15.14 -7.54 2.98
N TYR A 197 14.19 -7.50 2.05
CA TYR A 197 13.75 -8.69 1.31
C TYR A 197 14.86 -9.30 0.46
N ARG A 198 15.67 -8.46 -0.20
CA ARG A 198 16.81 -8.93 -0.97
C ARG A 198 17.83 -9.65 -0.09
N ASP A 199 18.28 -9.02 0.99
CA ASP A 199 19.26 -9.65 1.90
C ASP A 199 18.68 -10.90 2.56
N PHE A 200 17.39 -10.86 2.93
CA PHE A 200 16.71 -12.01 3.49
C PHE A 200 16.64 -13.19 2.52
N VAL A 201 16.41 -12.96 1.23
CA VAL A 201 16.43 -14.06 0.25
C VAL A 201 17.78 -14.75 0.18
N GLN A 202 18.88 -14.00 0.34
CA GLN A 202 20.23 -14.51 0.29
C GLN A 202 20.64 -15.23 1.60
N ARG A 203 20.30 -14.66 2.76
CA ARG A 203 20.81 -15.13 4.07
C ARG A 203 19.83 -15.97 4.86
N LYS A 204 18.52 -15.78 4.65
CA LYS A 204 17.43 -16.43 5.41
C LYS A 204 17.53 -16.23 6.94
N LYS A 205 18.05 -15.08 7.37
CA LYS A 205 18.21 -14.70 8.78
C LYS A 205 17.45 -13.39 9.04
N VAL A 206 16.37 -13.46 9.82
CA VAL A 206 15.40 -12.36 9.98
C VAL A 206 16.06 -11.08 10.52
N TRP A 207 16.69 -11.15 11.70
CA TRP A 207 17.25 -9.98 12.36
C TRP A 207 18.46 -9.39 11.62
N GLU A 208 19.34 -10.23 11.07
CA GLU A 208 20.46 -9.76 10.25
C GLU A 208 19.97 -8.99 9.01
N SER A 209 18.92 -9.48 8.35
CA SER A 209 18.38 -8.82 7.15
C SER A 209 17.63 -7.53 7.47
N ILE A 210 16.91 -7.47 8.59
CA ILE A 210 16.30 -6.22 9.09
C ILE A 210 17.40 -5.19 9.42
N GLY A 211 18.44 -5.60 10.17
CA GLY A 211 19.57 -4.75 10.50
C GLY A 211 20.32 -4.25 9.27
N LYS A 212 20.54 -5.13 8.28
CA LYS A 212 21.12 -4.74 6.99
C LYS A 212 20.22 -3.86 6.16
N GLY A 213 18.90 -3.95 6.31
CA GLY A 213 17.95 -2.99 5.75
C GLY A 213 18.32 -1.55 6.08
N PHE A 214 18.74 -1.27 7.31
CA PHE A 214 19.16 0.07 7.73
C PHE A 214 20.48 0.53 7.10
N SER A 215 21.28 -0.39 6.55
CA SER A 215 22.48 -0.01 5.81
C SER A 215 22.18 0.80 4.54
N VAL A 216 20.94 0.75 4.03
CA VAL A 216 20.50 1.61 2.92
C VAL A 216 20.67 3.10 3.25
N PHE A 217 20.51 3.47 4.54
CA PHE A 217 20.70 4.82 5.03
C PHE A 217 22.16 5.22 5.21
N ARG A 218 23.12 4.30 5.08
CA ARG A 218 24.56 4.66 5.09
C ARG A 218 24.98 5.36 3.80
N ASN A 219 24.34 5.03 2.68
CA ASN A 219 24.58 5.67 1.38
C ASN A 219 23.45 6.64 1.01
N VAL A 220 23.21 7.61 1.90
CA VAL A 220 22.13 8.61 1.80
C VAL A 220 22.07 9.23 0.40
N LYS A 221 23.21 9.62 -0.18
CA LYS A 221 23.25 10.23 -1.53
C LYS A 221 22.64 9.33 -2.62
N VAL A 222 22.97 8.04 -2.60
CA VAL A 222 22.44 7.08 -3.58
C VAL A 222 20.95 6.82 -3.36
N LEU A 223 20.56 6.68 -2.09
CA LEU A 223 19.16 6.49 -1.70
C LEU A 223 18.30 7.69 -2.10
N PHE A 224 18.71 8.91 -1.76
CA PHE A 224 18.02 10.14 -2.14
C PHE A 224 17.95 10.31 -3.66
N SER A 225 19.03 10.01 -4.39
CA SER A 225 18.97 10.04 -5.87
C SER A 225 17.97 9.02 -6.41
N THR A 226 17.96 7.80 -5.88
CA THR A 226 17.04 6.75 -6.30
C THR A 226 15.58 7.14 -6.02
N VAL A 227 15.29 7.58 -4.79
CA VAL A 227 13.95 8.01 -4.38
C VAL A 227 13.52 9.28 -5.11
N GLY A 228 14.43 10.23 -5.34
CA GLY A 228 14.17 11.44 -6.11
C GLY A 228 13.78 11.15 -7.56
N PHE A 229 14.52 10.27 -8.25
CA PHE A 229 14.15 9.85 -9.61
C PHE A 229 12.83 9.08 -9.64
N ALA A 230 12.55 8.24 -8.66
CA ALA A 230 11.26 7.55 -8.56
C ALA A 230 10.11 8.56 -8.37
N THR A 231 10.29 9.53 -7.47
CA THR A 231 9.32 10.62 -7.23
C THR A 231 9.08 11.45 -8.49
N LEU A 232 10.13 11.80 -9.24
CA LEU A 232 10.00 12.51 -10.51
C LEU A 232 9.15 11.73 -11.51
N ILE A 233 9.38 10.42 -11.64
CA ILE A 233 8.55 9.57 -12.52
C ILE A 233 7.09 9.51 -12.03
N ALA A 234 6.84 9.42 -10.73
CA ALA A 234 5.48 9.47 -10.20
C ALA A 234 4.77 10.80 -10.51
N ILE A 235 5.49 11.94 -10.43
CA ILE A 235 4.96 13.25 -10.83
C ILE A 235 4.63 13.24 -12.32
N VAL A 236 5.54 12.78 -13.18
CA VAL A 236 5.31 12.70 -14.64
C VAL A 236 4.10 11.82 -14.95
N ILE A 237 3.98 10.64 -14.34
CA ILE A 237 2.82 9.76 -14.48
C ILE A 237 1.53 10.49 -14.06
N THR A 238 1.56 11.19 -12.93
CA THR A 238 0.39 11.95 -12.43
C THR A 238 -0.03 13.04 -13.42
N LEU A 239 0.92 13.79 -13.99
CA LEU A 239 0.65 14.82 -14.98
C LEU A 239 0.06 14.24 -16.28
N ILE A 240 0.58 13.10 -16.75
CA ILE A 240 0.05 12.39 -17.92
C ILE A 240 -1.36 11.86 -17.64
N PHE A 241 -1.60 11.38 -16.41
CA PHE A 241 -2.87 10.77 -16.04
C PHE A 241 -3.97 11.80 -15.73
N PHE A 242 -3.60 13.04 -15.37
CA PHE A 242 -4.54 14.12 -15.07
C PHE A 242 -5.65 14.35 -16.13
N PRO A 243 -5.36 14.47 -17.45
CA PRO A 243 -6.42 14.59 -18.46
C PRO A 243 -7.33 13.36 -18.51
N ILE A 244 -6.79 12.16 -18.31
CA ILE A 244 -7.56 10.90 -18.30
C ILE A 244 -8.54 10.91 -17.12
N GLN A 245 -8.11 11.39 -15.94
CA GLN A 245 -8.98 11.53 -14.77
C GLN A 245 -10.19 12.43 -15.05
N LYS A 246 -9.99 13.55 -15.77
CA LYS A 246 -11.08 14.46 -16.13
C LYS A 246 -12.10 13.80 -17.06
N VAL A 247 -11.64 13.03 -18.05
CA VAL A 247 -12.53 12.34 -19.01
C VAL A 247 -13.29 11.19 -18.33
N LEU A 248 -12.61 10.44 -17.46
CA LEU A 248 -13.18 9.24 -16.82
C LEU A 248 -13.86 9.50 -15.47
N PHE A 249 -14.02 10.77 -15.07
CA PHE A 249 -14.68 11.13 -13.82
C PHE A 249 -16.12 10.59 -13.73
N THR A 250 -16.80 10.46 -14.88
CA THR A 250 -18.16 9.89 -14.98
C THR A 250 -18.21 8.37 -14.83
N SER A 251 -17.06 7.69 -14.84
CA SER A 251 -16.94 6.24 -14.68
C SER A 251 -15.99 5.87 -13.53
N PRO A 252 -16.40 6.06 -12.26
CA PRO A 252 -15.51 5.89 -11.10
C PRO A 252 -14.85 4.50 -11.03
N GLY A 253 -15.57 3.44 -11.37
CA GLY A 253 -15.03 2.07 -11.36
C GLY A 253 -13.88 1.87 -12.36
N LEU A 254 -14.01 2.42 -13.58
CA LEU A 254 -12.95 2.37 -14.59
C LEU A 254 -11.74 3.20 -14.16
N LEU A 255 -11.99 4.37 -13.57
CA LEU A 255 -10.93 5.22 -13.04
C LEU A 255 -10.14 4.51 -11.93
N SER A 256 -10.82 3.87 -10.96
CA SER A 256 -10.17 3.09 -9.90
C SER A 256 -9.37 1.92 -10.46
N PHE A 257 -9.90 1.19 -11.45
CA PHE A 257 -9.19 0.10 -12.11
C PHE A 257 -7.89 0.59 -12.76
N LEU A 258 -7.94 1.69 -13.52
CA LEU A 258 -6.75 2.27 -14.16
C LEU A 258 -5.73 2.76 -13.12
N GLN A 259 -6.17 3.37 -12.02
CA GLN A 259 -5.28 3.77 -10.92
C GLN A 259 -4.54 2.56 -10.33
N ILE A 260 -5.24 1.44 -10.10
CA ILE A 260 -4.63 0.19 -9.63
C ILE A 260 -3.57 -0.30 -10.62
N VAL A 261 -3.89 -0.32 -11.92
CA VAL A 261 -2.95 -0.73 -12.98
C VAL A 261 -1.70 0.15 -12.99
N VAL A 262 -1.87 1.47 -12.94
CA VAL A 262 -0.76 2.44 -12.90
C VAL A 262 0.12 2.23 -11.66
N VAL A 263 -0.50 2.03 -10.49
CA VAL A 263 0.23 1.76 -9.23
C VAL A 263 1.02 0.46 -9.32
N LEU A 264 0.44 -0.62 -9.88
CA LEU A 264 1.12 -1.90 -10.07
C LEU A 264 2.33 -1.77 -11.02
N LEU A 265 2.16 -1.08 -12.14
CA LEU A 265 3.23 -0.77 -13.10
C LEU A 265 4.36 0.01 -12.42
N TYR A 266 3.99 1.05 -11.67
CA TYR A 266 4.94 1.91 -10.96
C TYR A 266 5.70 1.14 -9.88
N ILE A 267 5.02 0.40 -8.99
CA ILE A 267 5.68 -0.39 -7.93
C ILE A 267 6.62 -1.45 -8.53
N SER A 268 6.19 -2.13 -9.59
CA SER A 268 7.03 -3.12 -10.28
C SER A 268 8.30 -2.48 -10.86
N TRP A 269 8.16 -1.29 -11.46
CA TRP A 269 9.28 -0.53 -11.99
C TRP A 269 10.21 -0.03 -10.89
N VAL A 270 9.69 0.54 -9.80
CA VAL A 270 10.50 1.00 -8.65
C VAL A 270 11.29 -0.16 -8.06
N ARG A 271 10.69 -1.35 -7.94
CA ARG A 271 11.38 -2.56 -7.46
C ARG A 271 12.56 -2.94 -8.35
N GLN A 272 12.36 -2.97 -9.67
CA GLN A 272 13.43 -3.24 -10.63
C GLN A 272 14.51 -2.17 -10.61
N TYR A 273 14.12 -0.89 -10.60
CA TYR A 273 15.06 0.23 -10.57
C TYR A 273 15.93 0.19 -9.31
N PHE A 274 15.31 -0.07 -8.15
CA PHE A 274 16.03 -0.23 -6.89
C PHE A 274 16.99 -1.43 -6.94
N PHE A 275 16.52 -2.57 -7.46
CA PHE A 275 17.33 -3.78 -7.60
C PHE A 275 18.57 -3.56 -8.49
N ILE A 276 18.42 -2.88 -9.63
CA ILE A 276 19.55 -2.55 -10.52
C ILE A 276 20.52 -1.58 -9.85
N THR A 277 20.01 -0.58 -9.14
CA THR A 277 20.83 0.50 -8.58
C THR A 277 21.64 0.04 -7.36
N HIS A 278 21.07 -0.85 -6.54
CA HIS A 278 21.69 -1.29 -5.29
C HIS A 278 22.25 -2.72 -5.36
N GLY A 279 21.93 -3.50 -6.40
CA GLY A 279 22.24 -4.94 -6.51
C GLY A 279 23.66 -5.30 -6.99
N HIS A 280 24.51 -4.32 -7.29
CA HIS A 280 25.86 -4.52 -7.81
C HIS A 280 26.98 -4.31 -6.78
N ASN A 281 26.67 -4.39 -5.48
CA ASN A 281 27.66 -4.38 -4.40
C ASN A 281 27.75 -5.75 -3.73
#